data_AF-A0A139QZ93-F1
#
_entry.id   AF-A0A139QZ93-F1
#
_cell.length_a   1.000
_cell.length_b   1.000
_cell.length_c   1.000
_cell.angle_alpha   90.00
_cell.angle_beta   90.00
_cell.angle_gamma   90.00
#
_symmetry.space_group_name_H-M   'P 1'
#
loop_
_entity.id
_entity.type
_entity.pdbx_description
1 polymer ?
#
loop_
_entity_poly.entity_id
_entity_poly.type
_entity_poly.pdbx_seq_one_letter_code
_entity_poly.pdbx_strand_id
1 'polypeptide(L)'
;MTKLATICYIDNGEALLLLHRNKKPNDVHEGKWISVGGKLEAGETPDECAKREIFEETHFTVKEMDFKGVITFPEFTPGHDWYTYVFKVTDFEGELISDEESREGTLEWVPYDQVLSKSTWEGDYEIFKWILDDVPFFSAKFTYDDEQRLIDKSVTFYDK
;
A
#
# COMPACT_ATOMS: atom_id res chain seq x y z
N MET A 1 -10.44 -16.72 6.62
CA MET A 1 -10.66 -16.79 5.16
C MET A 1 -9.63 -15.91 4.46
N THR A 2 -8.86 -16.47 3.54
CA THR A 2 -7.82 -15.74 2.80
C THR A 2 -8.38 -14.61 1.93
N LYS A 3 -7.72 -13.45 2.00
CA LYS A 3 -7.93 -12.29 1.13
C LYS A 3 -6.60 -11.96 0.44
N LEU A 4 -6.69 -11.59 -0.83
CA LEU A 4 -5.55 -11.18 -1.65
C LEU A 4 -5.72 -9.70 -1.99
N ALA A 5 -4.65 -8.92 -1.89
CA ALA A 5 -4.67 -7.50 -2.24
C ALA A 5 -3.31 -7.01 -2.76
N THR A 6 -3.26 -5.79 -3.25
CA THR A 6 -2.04 -5.08 -3.67
C THR A 6 -1.79 -3.87 -2.77
N ILE A 7 -0.52 -3.52 -2.61
CA ILE A 7 -0.04 -2.30 -1.95
C ILE A 7 0.91 -1.64 -2.94
N CYS A 8 0.56 -0.46 -3.43
CA CYS A 8 1.24 0.17 -4.56
C CYS A 8 1.82 1.53 -4.15
N TYR A 9 3.15 1.60 -4.05
CA TYR A 9 3.86 2.84 -3.77
C TYR A 9 4.20 3.56 -5.06
N ILE A 10 3.50 4.65 -5.36
CA ILE A 10 3.79 5.49 -6.52
C ILE A 10 4.81 6.54 -6.11
N ASP A 11 5.95 6.54 -6.79
CA ASP A 11 7.14 7.32 -6.47
C ASP A 11 7.50 8.22 -7.66
N ASN A 12 7.52 9.53 -7.44
CA ASN A 12 7.87 10.52 -8.47
C ASN A 12 9.35 10.94 -8.44
N GLY A 13 10.18 10.30 -7.61
CA GLY A 13 11.60 10.60 -7.43
C GLY A 13 11.93 11.58 -6.30
N GLU A 14 10.92 12.19 -5.66
CA GLU A 14 11.08 13.08 -4.50
C GLU A 14 10.03 12.89 -3.39
N ALA A 15 8.90 12.27 -3.72
CA ALA A 15 7.76 12.06 -2.86
C ALA A 15 7.05 10.75 -3.20
N LEU A 16 6.33 10.21 -2.21
CA LEU A 16 5.38 9.12 -2.41
C LEU A 16 3.96 9.67 -2.48
N LEU A 17 3.14 9.18 -3.40
CA LEU A 17 1.71 9.47 -3.38
C LEU A 17 1.05 8.63 -2.29
N LEU A 18 0.48 9.29 -1.29
CA LEU A 18 -0.23 8.64 -0.19
C LEU A 18 -1.70 9.08 -0.16
N LEU A 19 -2.56 8.15 0.25
CA LEU A 19 -3.98 8.33 0.46
C LEU A 19 -4.26 8.54 1.94
N HIS A 20 -4.74 9.71 2.31
CA HIS A 20 -5.27 9.99 3.64
C HIS A 20 -6.73 9.56 3.73
N ARG A 21 -7.01 8.51 4.51
CA ARG A 21 -8.32 7.84 4.60
C ARG A 21 -9.29 8.62 5.47
N ASN A 22 -9.93 9.65 4.90
CA ASN A 22 -10.74 10.63 5.64
C ASN A 22 -12.18 10.80 5.11
N LYS A 23 -12.60 10.04 4.09
CA LYS A 23 -13.92 10.20 3.44
C LYS A 23 -14.87 9.02 3.61
N LYS A 24 -14.34 7.80 3.75
CA LYS A 24 -15.13 6.57 3.79
C LYS A 24 -15.58 6.25 5.22
N PRO A 25 -16.89 6.19 5.51
CA PRO A 25 -17.37 5.87 6.86
C PRO A 25 -17.12 4.39 7.22
N ASN A 26 -16.79 4.13 8.49
CA ASN A 26 -16.49 2.78 9.02
C ASN A 26 -15.30 2.11 8.31
N ASP A 27 -14.31 2.91 7.93
CA ASP A 27 -13.09 2.41 7.33
C ASP A 27 -12.12 1.95 8.41
N VAL A 28 -11.59 0.74 8.27
CA VAL A 28 -10.55 0.22 9.17
C VAL A 28 -9.28 1.08 9.13
N HIS A 29 -9.09 1.83 8.05
CA HIS A 29 -7.97 2.72 7.85
C HIS A 29 -8.26 4.19 8.19
N GLU A 30 -9.42 4.52 8.77
CA GLU A 30 -9.82 5.90 9.05
C GLU A 30 -8.72 6.71 9.77
N GLY A 31 -8.39 7.88 9.20
CA GLY A 31 -7.34 8.79 9.68
C GLY A 31 -5.90 8.36 9.38
N LYS A 32 -5.69 7.22 8.70
CA LYS A 32 -4.36 6.73 8.34
C LYS A 32 -3.95 7.18 6.95
N TRP A 33 -2.64 7.37 6.79
CA TRP A 33 -1.98 7.63 5.51
C TRP A 33 -1.39 6.33 4.99
N ILE A 34 -1.96 5.83 3.91
CA ILE A 34 -1.59 4.53 3.31
C ILE A 34 -1.24 4.72 1.84
N SER A 35 -0.61 3.72 1.24
CA SER A 35 -0.44 3.68 -0.21
C SER A 35 -1.79 3.38 -0.90
N VAL A 36 -1.83 3.52 -2.22
CA VAL A 36 -2.96 3.05 -3.04
C VAL A 36 -2.90 1.53 -3.23
N GLY A 37 -3.99 0.96 -3.72
CA GLY A 37 -4.11 -0.47 -3.99
C GLY A 37 -5.42 -1.04 -3.48
N GLY A 38 -5.65 -2.33 -3.72
CA GLY A 38 -6.92 -2.92 -3.37
C GLY A 38 -6.98 -4.42 -3.56
N LYS A 39 -8.19 -4.97 -3.63
CA LYS A 39 -8.40 -6.43 -3.60
C LYS A 39 -8.27 -6.99 -5.01
N LEU A 40 -7.70 -8.19 -5.10
CA LEU A 40 -7.74 -8.93 -6.35
C LEU A 40 -9.17 -9.37 -6.66
N GLU A 41 -9.54 -9.26 -7.94
CA GLU A 41 -10.71 -9.89 -8.51
C GLU A 41 -10.40 -11.30 -9.00
N ALA A 42 -11.46 -12.10 -9.23
CA ALA A 42 -11.31 -13.48 -9.67
C ALA A 42 -10.69 -13.53 -11.07
N GLY A 43 -9.52 -14.16 -11.18
CA GLY A 43 -8.79 -14.32 -12.44
C GLY A 43 -7.70 -13.30 -12.68
N GLU A 44 -7.55 -12.29 -11.82
CA GLU A 44 -6.46 -11.33 -11.91
C GLU A 44 -5.13 -11.90 -11.43
N THR A 45 -4.06 -11.57 -12.16
CA THR A 45 -2.71 -11.56 -11.61
C THR A 45 -2.53 -10.38 -10.66
N PRO A 46 -1.57 -10.43 -9.72
CA PRO A 46 -1.25 -9.28 -8.87
C PRO A 46 -0.90 -8.03 -9.67
N ASP A 47 -0.20 -8.18 -10.81
CA ASP A 47 0.16 -7.09 -11.72
C ASP A 47 -1.05 -6.42 -12.37
N GLU A 48 -2.04 -7.20 -12.81
CA GLU A 48 -3.31 -6.68 -13.36
C GLU A 48 -4.09 -5.92 -12.30
N CYS A 49 -4.22 -6.50 -11.10
CA CYS A 49 -4.87 -5.86 -9.97
C CYS A 49 -4.18 -4.54 -9.59
N ALA A 50 -2.84 -4.54 -9.48
CA ALA A 50 -2.07 -3.33 -9.13
C ALA A 50 -2.34 -2.20 -10.14
N LYS A 51 -2.28 -2.50 -11.44
CA LYS A 51 -2.53 -1.51 -12.51
C LYS A 51 -3.98 -1.00 -12.50
N ARG A 52 -4.96 -1.88 -12.30
CA ARG A 52 -6.38 -1.50 -12.20
C ARG A 52 -6.62 -0.58 -11.01
N GLU A 53 -6.19 -1.00 -9.81
CA GLU A 53 -6.40 -0.23 -8.58
C GLU A 53 -5.71 1.14 -8.64
N ILE A 54 -4.47 1.21 -9.14
CA ILE A 54 -3.79 2.50 -9.35
C ILE A 54 -4.61 3.40 -10.29
N PHE A 55 -5.09 2.87 -11.42
CA PHE A 55 -5.87 3.65 -12.36
C PHE A 55 -7.20 4.12 -11.76
N GLU A 56 -7.92 3.26 -11.05
CA GLU A 56 -9.20 3.57 -10.41
C GLU A 56 -9.04 4.61 -9.28
N GLU A 57 -7.99 4.50 -8.46
CA GLU A 57 -7.80 5.37 -7.31
C GLU A 57 -7.11 6.69 -7.67
N THR A 58 -6.30 6.75 -8.73
CA THR A 58 -5.45 7.94 -9.02
C THR A 58 -5.59 8.50 -10.43
N HIS A 59 -6.23 7.79 -11.36
CA HIS A 59 -6.19 8.04 -12.81
C HIS A 59 -4.79 7.93 -13.46
N PHE A 60 -3.80 7.36 -12.77
CA PHE A 60 -2.50 7.11 -13.37
C PHE A 60 -2.48 5.79 -14.14
N THR A 61 -1.83 5.83 -15.30
CA THR A 61 -1.50 4.64 -16.09
C THR A 61 -0.04 4.27 -15.86
N VAL A 62 0.20 3.10 -15.28
CA VAL A 62 1.54 2.59 -14.97
C VAL A 62 2.33 2.26 -16.24
N LYS A 63 3.57 2.73 -16.31
CA LYS A 63 4.54 2.39 -17.38
C LYS A 63 5.62 1.44 -16.89
N GLU A 64 6.20 1.71 -15.73
CA GLU A 64 7.19 0.85 -15.08
C GLU A 64 6.84 0.62 -13.62
N MET A 65 6.86 -0.64 -13.20
CA MET A 65 6.65 -1.05 -11.82
C MET A 65 7.49 -2.27 -11.47
N ASP A 66 7.96 -2.29 -10.23
CA ASP A 66 8.70 -3.40 -9.66
C ASP A 66 7.87 -4.12 -8.62
N PHE A 67 7.86 -5.45 -8.69
CA PHE A 67 7.31 -6.28 -7.64
C PHE A 67 8.33 -6.39 -6.50
N LYS A 68 8.03 -5.78 -5.36
CA LYS A 68 8.96 -5.60 -4.23
C LYS A 68 8.84 -6.67 -3.16
N GLY A 69 7.69 -7.30 -3.00
CA GLY A 69 7.55 -8.32 -1.97
C GLY A 69 6.13 -8.78 -1.71
N VAL A 70 6.02 -9.69 -0.77
CA VAL A 70 4.73 -10.17 -0.25
C VAL A 70 4.65 -9.92 1.24
N ILE A 71 3.49 -9.48 1.72
CA ILE A 71 3.25 -9.29 3.14
C ILE A 71 2.01 -10.08 3.56
N THR A 72 2.14 -10.82 4.66
CA THR A 72 1.03 -11.51 5.30
C THR A 72 0.58 -10.74 6.54
N PHE A 73 -0.71 -10.44 6.63
CA PHE A 73 -1.36 -9.89 7.80
C PHE A 73 -2.42 -10.89 8.30
N PRO A 74 -2.07 -11.78 9.23
CA PRO A 74 -3.01 -12.76 9.78
C PRO A 74 -4.08 -12.07 10.61
N GLU A 75 -5.33 -12.51 10.48
CA GLU A 75 -6.49 -12.00 11.23
C GLU A 75 -6.57 -10.46 11.34
N PHE A 76 -6.03 -9.72 10.36
CA PHE A 76 -5.96 -8.26 10.38
C PHE A 76 -7.35 -7.61 10.38
N THR A 77 -8.30 -8.28 9.74
CA THR A 77 -9.73 -8.05 9.95
C THR A 77 -10.36 -9.35 10.42
N PRO A 78 -11.38 -9.31 11.31
CA PRO A 78 -11.90 -10.52 11.96
C PRO A 78 -12.22 -11.66 10.99
N GLY A 79 -11.60 -12.82 11.19
CA GLY A 79 -11.80 -14.02 10.38
C GLY A 79 -11.12 -13.98 9.01
N HIS A 80 -10.18 -13.05 8.77
CA HIS A 80 -9.52 -12.89 7.48
C HIS A 80 -8.01 -12.68 7.59
N ASP A 81 -7.27 -13.59 6.95
CA ASP A 81 -5.85 -13.42 6.67
C ASP A 81 -5.67 -12.71 5.34
N TRP A 82 -4.83 -11.68 5.32
CA TRP A 82 -4.52 -10.92 4.13
C TRP A 82 -3.13 -11.27 3.61
N TYR A 83 -3.03 -11.49 2.30
CA TYR A 83 -1.79 -11.66 1.58
C TYR A 83 -1.71 -10.53 0.57
N THR A 84 -0.77 -9.63 0.75
CA THR A 84 -0.62 -8.45 -0.08
C THR A 84 0.62 -8.55 -0.94
N TYR A 85 0.49 -8.09 -2.18
CA TYR A 85 1.58 -7.99 -3.14
C TYR A 85 2.03 -6.53 -3.21
N VAL A 86 3.28 -6.28 -2.88
CA VAL A 86 3.83 -4.93 -2.77
C VAL A 86 4.50 -4.54 -4.08
N PHE A 87 4.09 -3.43 -4.65
CA PHE A 87 4.67 -2.86 -5.87
C PHE A 87 5.22 -1.46 -5.60
N LYS A 88 6.31 -1.12 -6.30
CA LYS A 88 6.82 0.24 -6.42
C LYS A 88 6.67 0.69 -7.87
N VAL A 89 6.10 1.86 -8.11
CA VAL A 89 5.86 2.42 -9.44
C VAL A 89 6.72 3.66 -9.58
N THR A 90 7.58 3.70 -10.60
CA THR A 90 8.54 4.79 -10.83
C THR A 90 8.33 5.51 -12.16
N ASP A 91 7.53 4.94 -13.07
CA ASP A 91 7.12 5.60 -14.30
C ASP A 91 5.62 5.40 -14.54
N PHE A 92 4.92 6.50 -14.79
CA PHE A 92 3.48 6.57 -14.93
C PHE A 92 3.08 7.84 -15.70
N GLU A 93 1.90 7.83 -16.29
CA GLU A 93 1.32 8.99 -16.97
C GLU A 93 -0.12 9.25 -16.53
N GLY A 94 -0.60 10.46 -16.76
CA GLY A 94 -1.95 10.88 -16.44
C GLY A 94 -1.96 12.10 -15.53
N GLU A 95 -3.16 12.61 -15.26
CA GLU A 95 -3.40 13.66 -14.28
C GLU A 95 -4.05 13.04 -13.05
N LEU A 96 -3.59 13.43 -11.86
CA LEU A 96 -4.12 12.91 -10.61
C LEU A 96 -5.62 13.23 -10.52
N ILE A 97 -6.42 12.22 -10.16
CA ILE A 97 -7.85 12.39 -9.86
C ILE A 97 -8.10 13.57 -8.91
N SER A 98 -9.20 14.30 -9.11
CA SER A 98 -9.56 15.40 -8.22
C SER A 98 -9.90 14.89 -6.81
N ASP A 99 -9.73 15.75 -5.79
CA ASP A 99 -10.11 15.39 -4.43
C ASP A 99 -11.62 15.10 -4.34
N GLU A 100 -12.46 15.82 -5.10
CA GLU A 100 -13.91 15.60 -5.13
C GLU A 100 -14.30 14.22 -5.69
N GLU A 101 -13.53 13.69 -6.64
CA GLU A 101 -13.76 12.38 -7.26
C GLU A 101 -13.18 11.23 -6.44
N SER A 102 -12.15 11.48 -5.61
CA SER A 102 -11.56 10.46 -4.74
C SER A 102 -12.52 10.04 -3.63
N ARG A 103 -12.95 8.78 -3.68
CA ARG A 103 -14.01 8.23 -2.82
C ARG A 103 -13.51 7.79 -1.45
N GLU A 104 -12.27 7.33 -1.39
CA GLU A 104 -11.72 6.68 -0.20
C GLU A 104 -11.01 7.69 0.72
N GLY A 105 -10.52 8.80 0.16
CA GLY A 105 -9.76 9.79 0.92
C GLY A 105 -9.20 10.95 0.10
N THR A 106 -8.17 11.62 0.62
CA THR A 106 -7.42 12.68 -0.06
C THR A 106 -6.05 12.14 -0.48
N LEU A 107 -5.70 12.27 -1.75
CA LEU A 107 -4.39 11.91 -2.28
C LEU A 107 -3.43 13.09 -2.20
N GLU A 108 -2.21 12.85 -1.72
CA GLU A 108 -1.18 13.87 -1.57
C GLU A 108 0.20 13.30 -1.90
N TRP A 109 1.01 14.08 -2.60
CA TRP A 109 2.44 13.81 -2.70
C TRP A 109 3.12 14.18 -1.39
N VAL A 110 3.58 13.16 -0.67
CA VAL A 110 4.25 13.32 0.62
C VAL A 110 5.76 13.21 0.41
N PRO A 111 6.53 14.29 0.65
CA PRO A 111 7.98 14.26 0.53
C PRO A 111 8.60 13.16 1.39
N TYR A 112 9.68 12.54 0.93
CA TYR A 112 10.30 11.39 1.60
C TYR A 112 10.63 11.66 3.08
N ASP A 113 11.10 12.86 3.40
CA ASP A 113 11.45 13.28 4.76
C ASP A 113 10.24 13.44 5.70
N GLN A 114 9.03 13.44 5.14
CA GLN A 114 7.76 13.57 5.86
C GLN A 114 6.95 12.28 5.92
N VAL A 115 7.22 11.28 5.09
CA VAL A 115 6.45 10.02 5.03
C VAL A 115 6.32 9.37 6.42
N LEU A 116 7.43 9.29 7.16
CA LEU A 116 7.46 8.69 8.50
C LEU A 116 6.79 9.54 9.59
N SER A 117 6.43 10.79 9.29
CA SER A 117 5.70 11.67 10.21
C SER A 117 4.19 11.54 10.09
N LYS A 118 3.70 10.93 9.00
CA LYS A 118 2.28 10.74 8.77
C LYS A 118 1.73 9.65 9.70
N SER A 119 0.52 9.84 10.20
CA SER A 119 -0.17 8.84 11.03
C SER A 119 -0.54 7.63 10.19
N THR A 120 -0.01 6.45 10.51
CA THR A 120 -0.28 5.22 9.76
C THR A 120 -0.26 3.99 10.68
N TRP A 121 -0.31 2.78 10.12
CA TRP A 121 -0.09 1.55 10.87
C TRP A 121 1.38 1.42 11.29
N GLU A 122 1.62 0.85 12.47
CA GLU A 122 2.97 0.64 12.97
C GLU A 122 3.86 -0.16 12.00
N GLY A 123 3.30 -1.18 11.34
CA GLY A 123 4.00 -1.97 10.33
C GLY A 123 4.31 -1.19 9.05
N ASP A 124 3.47 -0.22 8.68
CA ASP A 124 3.65 0.55 7.44
C ASP A 124 4.89 1.46 7.51
N TYR A 125 5.30 1.91 8.70
CA TYR A 125 6.58 2.61 8.87
C TYR A 125 7.78 1.76 8.45
N GLU A 126 7.71 0.44 8.60
CA GLU A 126 8.77 -0.46 8.14
C GLU A 126 8.74 -0.59 6.63
N ILE A 127 7.55 -0.74 6.04
CA ILE A 127 7.37 -0.85 4.60
C ILE A 127 7.82 0.43 3.91
N PHE A 128 7.47 1.62 4.44
CA PHE A 128 7.94 2.90 3.92
C PHE A 128 9.48 2.96 3.88
N LYS A 129 10.17 2.56 4.96
CA LYS A 129 11.64 2.51 4.97
C LYS A 129 12.16 1.56 3.88
N TRP A 130 11.61 0.37 3.77
CA TRP A 130 12.02 -0.63 2.77
C TRP A 130 11.86 -0.13 1.33
N ILE A 131 10.80 0.62 1.05
CA ILE A 131 10.52 1.19 -0.27
C ILE A 131 11.42 2.39 -0.59
N LEU A 132 11.68 3.25 0.40
CA LEU A 132 12.57 4.41 0.25
C LEU A 132 14.04 4.01 0.14
N ASP A 133 14.48 3.03 0.92
CA ASP A 133 15.85 2.49 0.89
C ASP A 133 16.08 1.52 -0.29
N ASP A 134 15.04 1.26 -1.09
CA ASP A 134 15.01 0.33 -2.22
C ASP A 134 15.62 -1.05 -1.89
N VAL A 135 15.17 -1.63 -0.76
CA VAL A 135 15.70 -2.90 -0.28
C VAL A 135 15.38 -4.05 -1.27
N PRO A 136 16.09 -5.19 -1.16
CA PRO A 136 15.82 -6.38 -1.96
C PRO A 136 14.38 -6.89 -1.84
N PHE A 137 14.00 -7.80 -2.73
CA PHE A 137 12.69 -8.44 -2.66
C PHE A 137 12.45 -9.05 -1.28
N PHE A 138 11.26 -8.93 -0.72
CA PHE A 138 11.00 -9.40 0.64
C PHE A 138 9.74 -10.25 0.78
N SER A 139 9.74 -11.10 1.82
CA SER A 139 8.55 -11.73 2.36
C SER A 139 8.45 -11.36 3.83
N ALA A 140 7.35 -10.71 4.22
CA ALA A 140 7.14 -10.26 5.58
C ALA A 140 5.81 -10.75 6.16
N LYS A 141 5.74 -10.76 7.48
CA LYS A 141 4.54 -11.01 8.26
C LYS A 141 4.44 -9.97 9.36
N PHE A 142 3.29 -9.35 9.50
CA PHE A 142 2.95 -8.45 10.61
C PHE A 142 1.70 -8.97 11.30
N THR A 143 1.73 -9.12 12.62
CA THR A 143 0.58 -9.57 13.42
C THR A 143 0.17 -8.46 14.36
N TYR A 144 -1.11 -8.14 14.35
CA TYR A 144 -1.72 -7.12 15.19
C TYR A 144 -2.60 -7.78 16.25
N ASP A 145 -2.76 -7.13 17.40
CA ASP A 145 -3.77 -7.53 18.39
C ASP A 145 -5.14 -6.88 18.12
N ASP A 146 -6.13 -7.24 18.94
CA ASP A 146 -7.50 -6.70 18.85
C ASP A 146 -7.57 -5.17 19.09
N GLU A 147 -6.54 -4.59 19.72
CA GLU A 147 -6.37 -3.15 19.92
C GLU A 147 -5.61 -2.48 18.77
N GLN A 148 -5.42 -3.18 17.64
CA GLN A 148 -4.74 -2.70 16.44
C GLN A 148 -3.26 -2.34 16.62
N ARG A 149 -2.61 -2.88 17.66
CA ARG A 149 -1.17 -2.68 17.91
C ARG A 149 -0.36 -3.77 17.26
N LEU A 150 0.81 -3.43 16.72
CA LEU A 150 1.72 -4.42 16.15
C LEU A 150 2.37 -5.23 17.27
N ILE A 151 2.13 -6.54 17.31
CA ILE A 151 2.64 -7.43 18.37
C ILE A 151 3.76 -8.36 17.91
N ASP A 152 3.85 -8.66 16.61
CA ASP A 152 4.92 -9.48 16.04
C ASP A 152 5.22 -9.07 14.59
N LYS A 153 6.50 -9.18 14.21
CA LYS A 153 6.98 -8.92 12.85
C LYS A 153 8.12 -9.86 12.50
N SER A 154 8.05 -10.47 11.32
CA SER A 154 9.16 -11.19 10.72
C SER A 154 9.34 -10.79 9.26
N VAL A 155 10.57 -10.69 8.78
CA VAL A 155 10.88 -10.41 7.37
C VAL A 155 12.06 -11.26 6.91
N THR A 156 11.98 -11.76 5.68
CA THR A 156 13.09 -12.37 4.95
C THR A 156 13.35 -11.51 3.71
N PHE A 157 14.57 -11.02 3.57
CA PHE A 157 15.03 -10.36 2.35
C PHE A 157 15.71 -11.39 1.44
N TYR A 158 15.42 -11.29 0.15
CA TYR A 158 15.92 -12.16 -0.90
C TYR A 158 16.87 -11.33 -1.74
N ASP A 159 18.15 -11.36 -1.36
CA ASP A 159 19.22 -10.79 -2.16
C ASP A 159 19.30 -11.52 -3.52
N LYS A 160 19.51 -10.76 -4.60
CA LYS A 160 19.80 -11.32 -5.93
C LYS A 160 21.29 -11.65 -6.06
#